data_AF-A0A7X8H0E4-F1
#
_entry.id   AF-A0A7X8H0E4-F1
#
_cell.length_a   1.000
_cell.length_b   1.000
_cell.length_c   1.000
_cell.angle_alpha   90.00
_cell.angle_beta   90.00
_cell.angle_gamma   90.00
#
_symmetry.space_group_name_H-M   'P 1'
#
loop_
_entity.id
_entity.type
_entity.pdbx_description
1 polymer ?
#
loop_
_entity_poly.entity_id
_entity_poly.type
_entity_poly.pdbx_seq_one_letter_code
_entity_poly.pdbx_strand_id
1 'polypeptide(L)'
;ALVGHTGSGKSSLINLLFRFYDPQLGEILIDGQNIAEYNRESVRRSMGIVLQDPYLFTGTIASNVAMDDATITKETIMDALIKVGAKDMINRLDKGIEEPVIEKGNAFSSGERQLIAFARTLASNPKILILDEATSHIDTETEAIIQQAMNIVKQGRTTFIIAHRLSTIRDADQILVLDNGEIVERGTHEELLALDGRYANMHRMQEKI
;
A
#
# COMPACT_ATOMS: atom_id res chain seq x y z
N ALA A 1 8.37 7.51 -2.18
CA ALA A 1 7.95 6.72 -3.35
C ALA A 1 9.14 6.00 -3.99
N LEU A 2 8.91 4.85 -4.60
CA LEU A 2 9.87 4.03 -5.33
C LEU A 2 9.40 3.87 -6.78
N VAL A 3 10.24 4.27 -7.74
CA VAL A 3 9.94 4.16 -9.18
C VAL A 3 11.09 3.55 -9.96
N GLY A 4 10.81 3.09 -11.17
CA GLY A 4 11.76 2.46 -12.07
C GLY A 4 11.08 1.44 -12.96
N HIS A 5 11.78 0.93 -13.97
CA HIS A 5 11.23 -0.08 -14.87
C HIS A 5 10.98 -1.43 -14.17
N THR A 6 10.24 -2.33 -14.81
CA THR A 6 10.09 -3.72 -14.33
C THR A 6 11.46 -4.39 -14.26
N GLY A 7 11.80 -4.98 -13.11
CA GLY A 7 13.13 -5.56 -12.86
C GLY A 7 14.15 -4.60 -12.23
N SER A 8 13.80 -3.34 -11.95
CA SER A 8 14.73 -2.39 -11.32
C SER A 8 15.08 -2.66 -9.86
N GLY A 9 14.42 -3.62 -9.21
CA GLY A 9 14.68 -4.01 -7.81
C GLY A 9 13.67 -3.53 -6.76
N LYS A 10 12.59 -2.81 -7.16
CA LYS A 10 11.55 -2.29 -6.25
C LYS A 10 10.93 -3.38 -5.36
N SER A 11 10.47 -4.48 -5.96
CA SER A 11 9.86 -5.60 -5.22
C SER A 11 10.88 -6.31 -4.33
N SER A 12 12.15 -6.40 -4.76
CA SER A 12 13.22 -6.97 -3.94
C SER A 12 13.47 -6.13 -2.68
N LEU A 13 13.45 -4.80 -2.79
CA LEU A 13 13.57 -3.89 -1.66
C LEU A 13 12.45 -4.13 -0.63
N ILE A 14 11.20 -4.23 -1.08
CA ILE A 14 10.07 -4.54 -0.20
C ILE A 14 10.22 -5.92 0.43
N ASN A 15 10.63 -6.93 -0.33
CA ASN A 15 10.82 -8.28 0.20
C ASN A 15 11.92 -8.37 1.27
N LEU A 16 13.00 -7.60 1.10
CA LEU A 16 14.06 -7.46 2.09
C LEU A 16 13.56 -6.73 3.34
N LEU A 17 12.79 -5.65 3.17
CA LEU A 17 12.19 -4.91 4.29
C LEU A 17 11.25 -5.79 5.13
N PHE A 18 10.41 -6.61 4.48
CA PHE A 18 9.54 -7.60 5.14
C PHE A 18 10.30 -8.82 5.70
N ARG A 19 11.62 -8.88 5.52
CA ARG A 19 12.46 -10.04 5.86
C ARG A 19 11.91 -11.35 5.32
N PHE A 20 11.45 -11.35 4.07
CA PHE A 20 11.27 -12.61 3.33
C PHE A 20 12.63 -13.19 2.94
N TYR A 21 13.60 -12.31 2.73
CA TYR A 21 15.01 -12.63 2.53
C TYR A 21 15.86 -11.74 3.43
N ASP A 22 17.07 -12.18 3.74
CA ASP A 22 18.09 -11.38 4.41
C ASP A 22 19.10 -10.87 3.36
N PRO A 23 19.65 -9.65 3.52
CA PRO A 23 20.62 -9.11 2.56
C PRO A 23 21.91 -9.94 2.57
N GLN A 24 22.53 -10.11 1.40
CA GLN A 24 23.83 -10.80 1.29
C GLN A 24 24.98 -9.93 1.82
N LEU A 25 24.87 -8.62 1.66
CA LEU A 25 25.83 -7.61 2.11
C LEU A 25 25.08 -6.39 2.63
N GLY A 26 25.68 -5.69 3.59
CA GLY A 26 25.08 -4.53 4.24
C GLY A 26 24.02 -4.90 5.27
N GLU A 27 23.24 -3.91 5.69
CA GLU A 27 22.22 -4.05 6.70
C GLU A 27 20.99 -3.20 6.41
N ILE A 28 19.87 -3.55 7.04
CA ILE A 28 18.62 -2.79 6.98
C ILE A 28 18.27 -2.37 8.40
N LEU A 29 18.12 -1.06 8.60
CA LEU A 29 17.86 -0.47 9.91
C LEU A 29 16.43 0.08 9.96
N ILE A 30 15.72 -0.18 11.05
CA ILE A 30 14.49 0.51 11.42
C ILE A 30 14.74 1.19 12.76
N ASP A 31 14.52 2.51 12.84
CA ASP A 31 14.84 3.32 14.00
C ASP A 31 16.29 3.13 14.51
N GLY A 32 17.22 2.93 13.56
CA GLY A 32 18.64 2.67 13.85
C GLY A 32 18.97 1.26 14.32
N GLN A 33 17.98 0.37 14.41
CA GLN A 33 18.15 -1.02 14.87
C GLN A 33 18.20 -1.97 13.68
N ASN A 34 19.19 -2.86 13.65
CA ASN A 34 19.32 -3.82 12.56
C ASN A 34 18.21 -4.87 12.65
N ILE A 35 17.36 -4.92 11.62
CA ILE A 35 16.19 -5.80 11.62
C ILE A 35 16.55 -7.28 11.65
N ALA A 36 17.79 -7.64 11.30
CA ALA A 36 18.30 -9.01 11.36
C ALA A 36 18.38 -9.56 12.79
N GLU A 37 18.55 -8.68 13.78
CA GLU A 37 18.68 -9.03 15.22
C GLU A 37 17.34 -9.38 15.87
N TYR A 38 16.22 -9.05 15.22
CA TYR A 38 14.87 -9.27 15.75
C TYR A 38 14.23 -10.49 15.11
N ASN A 39 13.19 -11.05 15.73
CA ASN A 39 12.40 -12.08 15.07
C ASN A 39 11.52 -11.47 13.96
N ARG A 40 11.28 -12.24 12.89
CA ARG A 40 10.55 -11.77 11.71
C ARG A 40 9.12 -11.31 12.01
N GLU A 41 8.44 -11.96 12.96
CA GLU A 41 7.08 -11.62 13.35
C GLU A 41 7.00 -10.21 13.97
N SER A 42 7.93 -9.90 14.89
CA SER A 42 8.00 -8.59 15.54
C SER A 42 8.31 -7.47 14.55
N VAL A 43 9.18 -7.72 13.57
CA VAL A 43 9.47 -6.75 12.50
C VAL A 43 8.21 -6.51 11.66
N ARG A 44 7.49 -7.59 11.30
CA ARG A 44 6.30 -7.49 10.45
C ARG A 44 5.09 -6.89 11.15
N ARG A 45 4.99 -7.02 12.48
CA ARG A 45 3.87 -6.47 13.26
C ARG A 45 3.79 -4.94 13.20
N SER A 46 4.91 -4.26 12.95
CA SER A 46 4.94 -2.81 12.75
C SER A 46 4.68 -2.39 11.31
N MET A 47 4.47 -3.35 10.39
CA MET A 47 4.32 -3.13 8.96
C MET A 47 2.90 -3.48 8.48
N GLY A 48 2.41 -2.71 7.51
CA GLY A 48 1.21 -3.04 6.75
C GLY A 48 1.48 -2.98 5.27
N ILE A 49 0.79 -3.81 4.50
CA ILE A 49 0.86 -3.79 3.04
C ILE A 49 -0.54 -3.74 2.45
N VAL A 50 -0.73 -2.86 1.48
CA VAL A 50 -1.89 -2.82 0.61
C VAL A 50 -1.40 -3.13 -0.80
N LEU A 51 -1.85 -4.28 -1.31
CA LEU A 51 -1.54 -4.74 -2.66
C LEU A 51 -2.54 -4.16 -3.66
N GLN A 52 -2.10 -4.03 -4.92
CA GLN A 52 -2.95 -3.62 -6.03
C GLN A 52 -4.23 -4.46 -6.13
N ASP A 53 -4.08 -5.79 -6.06
CA ASP A 53 -5.16 -6.77 -5.98
C ASP A 53 -5.15 -7.39 -4.57
N PRO A 54 -5.93 -6.84 -3.63
CA PRO A 54 -5.94 -7.32 -2.27
C PRO A 54 -6.51 -8.73 -2.19
N TYR A 55 -5.82 -9.58 -1.45
CA TYR A 55 -6.34 -10.87 -1.06
C TYR A 55 -7.27 -10.73 0.14
N LEU A 56 -8.51 -11.18 -0.02
CA LEU A 56 -9.46 -11.36 1.08
C LEU A 56 -9.56 -12.84 1.47
N PHE A 57 -9.53 -13.12 2.76
CA PHE A 57 -9.64 -14.45 3.31
C PHE A 57 -11.11 -14.87 3.41
N THR A 58 -11.36 -16.18 3.31
CA THR A 58 -12.69 -16.73 3.58
C THR A 58 -13.09 -16.43 5.03
N GLY A 59 -14.26 -15.84 5.24
CA GLY A 59 -14.70 -15.35 6.55
C GLY A 59 -15.79 -14.29 6.41
N THR A 60 -15.65 -13.17 7.11
CA THR A 60 -16.51 -11.98 6.95
C THR A 60 -15.68 -10.75 6.59
N ILE A 61 -16.33 -9.64 6.25
CA ILE A 61 -15.63 -8.35 6.10
C ILE A 61 -14.93 -7.99 7.42
N ALA A 62 -15.60 -8.17 8.56
CA ALA A 62 -15.04 -7.90 9.87
C ALA A 62 -13.79 -8.75 10.15
N SER A 63 -13.81 -10.05 9.87
CA SER A 63 -12.62 -10.89 10.08
C SER A 63 -11.47 -10.50 9.14
N ASN A 64 -11.79 -10.05 7.92
CA ASN A 64 -10.80 -9.54 6.97
C ASN A 64 -10.15 -8.22 7.40
N VAL A 65 -10.90 -7.34 8.06
CA VAL A 65 -10.35 -6.09 8.60
C VAL A 65 -9.52 -6.36 9.86
N ALA A 66 -9.98 -7.25 10.75
CA ALA A 66 -9.30 -7.56 11.99
C ALA A 66 -8.07 -8.48 11.84
N MET A 67 -8.01 -9.33 10.81
CA MET A 67 -6.89 -10.27 10.55
C MET A 67 -6.51 -11.08 11.80
N ASP A 68 -7.52 -11.63 12.48
CA ASP A 68 -7.39 -12.40 13.73
C ASP A 68 -6.79 -11.64 14.93
N ASP A 69 -6.65 -10.30 14.84
CA ASP A 69 -6.31 -9.48 15.99
C ASP A 69 -7.55 -9.26 16.88
N ALA A 70 -7.64 -10.04 17.94
CA ALA A 70 -8.72 -9.99 18.92
C ALA A 70 -8.82 -8.64 19.67
N THR A 71 -7.81 -7.77 19.57
CA THR A 71 -7.86 -6.42 20.16
C THR A 71 -8.64 -5.43 19.30
N ILE A 72 -8.89 -5.75 18.03
CA ILE A 72 -9.64 -4.90 17.10
C ILE A 72 -11.15 -5.14 17.29
N THR A 73 -11.84 -4.18 17.89
CA THR A 73 -13.28 -4.26 18.16
C THR A 73 -14.12 -4.00 16.90
N LYS A 74 -15.39 -4.42 16.92
CA LYS A 74 -16.36 -4.10 15.85
C LYS A 74 -16.53 -2.60 15.61
N GLU A 75 -16.40 -1.79 16.67
CA GLU A 75 -16.44 -0.34 16.59
C GLU A 75 -15.24 0.19 15.79
N THR A 76 -14.02 -0.28 16.11
CA THR A 76 -12.81 0.07 15.36
C THR A 76 -12.91 -0.37 13.89
N ILE A 77 -13.46 -1.56 13.62
CA ILE A 77 -13.67 -2.07 12.26
C ILE A 77 -14.61 -1.16 11.47
N MET A 78 -15.77 -0.82 12.06
CA MET A 78 -16.75 0.04 11.41
C MET A 78 -16.20 1.45 11.18
N ASP A 79 -15.53 2.03 12.17
CA ASP A 79 -14.88 3.33 12.05
C ASP A 79 -13.81 3.34 10.94
N ALA A 80 -12.98 2.30 10.87
CA ALA A 80 -11.98 2.16 9.82
C ALA A 80 -12.62 2.07 8.42
N LEU A 81 -13.68 1.26 8.26
CA LEU A 81 -14.43 1.13 7.01
C LEU A 81 -15.08 2.45 6.58
N ILE A 82 -15.70 3.18 7.52
CA ILE A 82 -16.31 4.49 7.23
C ILE A 82 -15.24 5.50 6.81
N LYS A 83 -14.12 5.56 7.54
CA LYS A 83 -13.03 6.51 7.25
C LYS A 83 -12.47 6.31 5.85
N VAL A 84 -12.29 5.07 5.40
CA VAL A 84 -11.79 4.80 4.04
C VAL A 84 -12.85 4.99 2.96
N GLY A 85 -14.11 5.29 3.31
CA GLY A 85 -15.18 5.54 2.34
C GLY A 85 -16.04 4.32 1.99
N ALA A 86 -15.97 3.24 2.76
CA ALA A 86 -16.75 2.01 2.52
C ALA A 86 -18.18 2.06 3.07
N LYS A 87 -18.68 3.24 3.50
CA LYS A 87 -19.99 3.37 4.15
C LYS A 87 -21.13 2.89 3.26
N ASP A 88 -21.15 3.31 1.99
CA ASP A 88 -22.24 2.96 1.07
C ASP A 88 -22.20 1.49 0.68
N MET A 89 -21.00 0.92 0.53
CA MET A 89 -20.79 -0.52 0.40
C MET A 89 -21.43 -1.26 1.57
N ILE A 90 -21.10 -0.90 2.81
CA ILE A 90 -21.62 -1.58 4.00
C ILE A 90 -23.14 -1.43 4.13
N ASN A 91 -23.70 -0.27 3.81
CA ASN A 91 -25.15 -0.04 3.87
C ASN A 91 -25.94 -0.84 2.82
N ARG A 92 -25.30 -1.23 1.72
CA ARG A 92 -25.91 -2.03 0.65
C ARG A 92 -25.98 -3.52 0.98
N LEU A 93 -25.15 -4.01 1.92
CA LEU A 93 -25.06 -5.42 2.28
C LEU A 93 -26.03 -5.77 3.41
N ASP A 94 -26.80 -6.84 3.24
CA ASP A 94 -27.80 -7.28 4.21
C ASP A 94 -27.19 -7.57 5.60
N LYS A 95 -25.95 -8.08 5.64
CA LYS A 95 -25.25 -8.42 6.89
C LYS A 95 -24.18 -7.40 7.29
N GLY A 96 -24.07 -6.28 6.56
CA GLY A 96 -23.08 -5.24 6.83
C GLY A 96 -21.66 -5.79 6.97
N ILE A 97 -20.99 -5.54 8.11
CA ILE A 97 -19.62 -6.03 8.35
C ILE A 97 -19.53 -7.55 8.55
N GLU A 98 -20.66 -8.23 8.78
CA GLU A 98 -20.73 -9.69 8.89
C GLU A 98 -21.04 -10.36 7.55
N GLU A 99 -21.04 -9.60 6.45
CA GLU A 99 -21.22 -10.16 5.11
C GLU A 99 -20.11 -11.18 4.84
N PRO A 100 -20.47 -12.41 4.38
CA PRO A 100 -19.50 -13.45 4.11
C PRO A 100 -18.59 -13.05 2.95
N VAL A 101 -17.30 -13.29 3.16
CA VAL A 101 -16.28 -13.23 2.13
C VAL A 101 -15.94 -14.67 1.76
N ILE A 102 -16.15 -15.02 0.49
CA ILE A 102 -15.81 -16.33 -0.09
C ILE A 102 -15.02 -16.13 -1.38
N GLU A 103 -14.32 -17.17 -1.84
CA GLU A 103 -13.60 -17.15 -3.12
C GLU A 103 -12.74 -15.90 -3.34
N LYS A 104 -11.93 -15.52 -2.34
CA LYS A 104 -11.07 -14.32 -2.38
C LYS A 104 -11.82 -12.99 -2.52
N GLY A 105 -13.13 -12.97 -2.25
CA GLY A 105 -13.95 -11.78 -2.38
C GLY A 105 -14.36 -11.48 -3.81
N ASN A 106 -14.55 -12.51 -4.65
CA ASN A 106 -15.02 -12.35 -6.04
C ASN A 106 -16.38 -11.63 -6.15
N ALA A 107 -17.21 -11.71 -5.10
CA ALA A 107 -18.50 -11.02 -5.04
C ALA A 107 -18.37 -9.49 -4.88
N PHE A 108 -17.19 -8.98 -4.50
CA PHE A 108 -16.91 -7.57 -4.35
C PHE A 108 -16.26 -7.01 -5.62
N SER A 109 -16.49 -5.75 -5.93
CA SER A 109 -15.72 -5.02 -6.95
C SER A 109 -14.24 -4.88 -6.53
N SER A 110 -13.37 -4.53 -7.49
CA SER A 110 -11.95 -4.25 -7.21
C SER A 110 -11.78 -3.12 -6.19
N GLY A 111 -12.56 -2.04 -6.33
CA GLY A 111 -12.57 -0.92 -5.39
C GLY A 111 -13.00 -1.32 -3.99
N GLU A 112 -14.08 -2.11 -3.86
CA GLU A 112 -14.54 -2.59 -2.55
C GLU A 112 -13.50 -3.48 -1.86
N ARG A 113 -12.82 -4.37 -2.60
CA ARG A 113 -11.70 -5.14 -2.05
C ARG A 113 -10.56 -4.26 -1.57
N GLN A 114 -10.24 -3.19 -2.30
CA GLN A 114 -9.25 -2.20 -1.88
C GLN A 114 -9.69 -1.44 -0.63
N LEU A 115 -10.94 -1.00 -0.55
CA LEU A 115 -11.48 -0.35 0.65
C LEU A 115 -11.38 -1.25 1.88
N ILE A 116 -11.70 -2.54 1.75
CA ILE A 116 -11.52 -3.51 2.84
C ILE A 116 -10.04 -3.63 3.24
N ALA A 117 -9.12 -3.64 2.27
CA ALA A 117 -7.68 -3.68 2.54
C ALA A 117 -7.14 -2.40 3.20
N PHE A 118 -7.62 -1.22 2.80
CA PHE A 118 -7.30 0.04 3.47
C PHE A 118 -7.85 0.07 4.89
N ALA A 119 -9.09 -0.39 5.10
CA ALA A 119 -9.68 -0.49 6.43
C ALA A 119 -8.87 -1.44 7.32
N ARG A 120 -8.43 -2.58 6.79
CA ARG A 120 -7.51 -3.51 7.48
C ARG A 120 -6.24 -2.80 7.96
N THR A 121 -5.59 -2.03 7.08
CA THR A 121 -4.40 -1.24 7.44
C THR A 121 -4.71 -0.16 8.47
N LEU A 122 -5.83 0.53 8.34
CA LEU A 122 -6.20 1.59 9.26
C LEU A 122 -6.51 1.04 10.66
N ALA A 123 -7.17 -0.12 10.73
CA ALA A 123 -7.50 -0.80 11.98
C ALA A 123 -6.26 -1.36 12.69
N SER A 124 -5.31 -1.98 11.96
CA SER A 124 -4.08 -2.51 12.55
C SER A 124 -3.03 -1.44 12.88
N ASN A 125 -3.19 -0.24 12.33
CA ASN A 125 -2.38 0.94 12.61
C ASN A 125 -0.86 0.71 12.59
N PRO A 126 -0.29 0.21 11.47
CA PRO A 126 1.13 -0.06 11.35
C PRO A 126 1.95 1.24 11.37
N LYS A 127 3.22 1.15 11.72
CA LYS A 127 4.18 2.27 11.68
C LYS A 127 4.78 2.49 10.31
N ILE A 128 4.97 1.39 9.57
CA ILE A 128 5.49 1.38 8.20
C ILE A 128 4.40 0.83 7.27
N LEU A 129 4.07 1.57 6.21
CA LEU A 129 3.06 1.20 5.25
C LEU A 129 3.70 1.00 3.87
N ILE A 130 3.36 -0.10 3.20
CA ILE A 130 3.72 -0.37 1.82
C ILE A 130 2.45 -0.33 0.98
N LEU A 131 2.44 0.51 -0.04
CA LEU A 131 1.39 0.61 -1.03
C LEU A 131 1.97 0.12 -2.37
N ASP A 132 1.49 -1.01 -2.86
CA ASP A 132 1.90 -1.57 -4.15
C ASP A 132 0.83 -1.28 -5.20
N GLU A 133 1.11 -0.33 -6.10
CA GLU A 133 0.09 0.26 -6.97
C GLU A 133 0.33 -0.07 -8.45
N ALA A 134 -0.58 -0.81 -9.07
CA ALA A 134 -0.88 -0.62 -10.50
C ALA A 134 -2.36 -0.29 -10.72
N THR A 135 -2.65 0.98 -10.92
CA THR A 135 -3.99 1.55 -11.12
C THR A 135 -4.50 1.35 -12.54
N SER A 136 -4.52 0.13 -13.08
CA SER A 136 -4.93 -0.11 -14.48
C SER A 136 -6.42 -0.42 -14.71
N HIS A 137 -7.28 -0.54 -13.67
CA HIS A 137 -8.67 -1.02 -13.86
C HIS A 137 -9.69 -0.47 -12.84
N ILE A 138 -9.61 0.80 -12.45
CA ILE A 138 -10.59 1.40 -11.53
C ILE A 138 -11.44 2.43 -12.30
N ASP A 139 -12.76 2.30 -12.23
CA ASP A 139 -13.71 3.28 -12.78
C ASP A 139 -13.51 4.66 -12.10
N THR A 140 -13.66 5.74 -12.86
CA THR A 140 -13.30 7.11 -12.45
C THR A 140 -13.94 7.57 -11.14
N GLU A 141 -15.17 7.12 -10.83
CA GLU A 141 -15.86 7.45 -9.57
C GLU A 141 -15.25 6.74 -8.36
N THR A 142 -14.83 5.48 -8.54
CA THR A 142 -14.17 4.68 -7.50
C THR A 142 -12.75 5.18 -7.24
N GLU A 143 -12.08 5.70 -8.27
CA GLU A 143 -10.70 6.22 -8.18
C GLU A 143 -10.58 7.34 -7.14
N ALA A 144 -11.54 8.27 -7.07
CA ALA A 144 -11.52 9.37 -6.11
C ALA A 144 -11.61 8.87 -4.65
N ILE A 145 -12.49 7.90 -4.39
CA ILE A 145 -12.67 7.29 -3.06
C ILE A 145 -11.38 6.56 -2.66
N ILE A 146 -10.79 5.79 -3.59
CA ILE A 146 -9.54 5.07 -3.35
C ILE A 146 -8.38 6.03 -3.06
N GLN A 147 -8.27 7.14 -3.79
CA GLN A 147 -7.26 8.16 -3.51
C GLN A 147 -7.45 8.81 -2.14
N GLN A 148 -8.69 9.10 -1.76
CA GLN A 148 -8.98 9.61 -0.42
C GLN A 148 -8.62 8.58 0.67
N ALA A 149 -9.00 7.31 0.48
CA ALA A 149 -8.63 6.21 1.38
C ALA A 149 -7.11 6.11 1.53
N MET A 150 -6.37 6.19 0.41
CA MET A 150 -4.91 6.20 0.39
C MET A 150 -4.35 7.35 1.23
N ASN A 151 -4.88 8.57 1.07
CA ASN A 151 -4.44 9.72 1.86
C ASN A 151 -4.68 9.53 3.35
N ILE A 152 -5.80 8.93 3.74
CA ILE A 152 -6.12 8.65 5.14
C ILE A 152 -5.16 7.61 5.74
N VAL A 153 -4.87 6.51 5.02
CA VAL A 153 -3.96 5.48 5.54
C VAL A 153 -2.50 5.95 5.60
N LYS A 154 -2.09 6.93 4.79
CA LYS A 154 -0.73 7.49 4.82
C LYS A 154 -0.44 8.36 6.05
N GLN A 155 -1.46 8.99 6.62
CA GLN A 155 -1.29 9.98 7.69
C GLN A 155 -0.61 9.38 8.93
N GLY A 156 0.48 10.02 9.38
CA GLY A 156 1.21 9.64 10.59
C GLY A 156 2.05 8.36 10.46
N ARG A 157 2.32 7.89 9.24
CA ARG A 157 3.04 6.62 8.98
C ARG A 157 4.17 6.83 7.98
N THR A 158 5.27 6.09 8.15
CA THR A 158 6.31 6.00 7.12
C THR A 158 5.78 5.18 5.96
N THR A 159 5.57 5.80 4.80
CA THR A 159 4.92 5.13 3.66
C THR A 159 5.88 4.94 2.48
N PHE A 160 6.05 3.69 2.07
CA PHE A 160 6.65 3.32 0.79
C PHE A 160 5.53 3.11 -0.24
N ILE A 161 5.55 3.92 -1.30
CA ILE A 161 4.63 3.77 -2.43
C ILE A 161 5.43 3.24 -3.61
N ILE A 162 5.12 2.03 -4.07
CA ILE A 162 5.59 1.51 -5.35
C ILE A 162 4.56 1.93 -6.39
N ALA A 163 4.94 2.86 -7.26
CA ALA A 163 4.01 3.39 -8.24
C ALA A 163 4.38 2.99 -9.66
N HIS A 164 3.36 2.58 -10.41
CA HIS A 164 3.42 2.44 -11.85
C HIS A 164 2.98 3.71 -12.60
N ARG A 165 2.15 4.56 -11.98
CA ARG A 165 1.78 5.89 -12.50
C ARG A 165 2.51 6.96 -11.70
N LEU A 166 3.17 7.91 -12.37
CA LEU A 166 3.88 8.98 -11.67
C LEU A 166 2.93 9.99 -11.00
N SER A 167 1.68 10.09 -11.47
CA SER A 167 0.68 10.99 -10.88
C SER A 167 0.39 10.68 -9.41
N THR A 168 0.46 9.42 -8.99
CA THR A 168 0.11 9.00 -7.63
C THR A 168 1.20 9.24 -6.59
N ILE A 169 2.41 9.53 -7.06
CA ILE A 169 3.57 9.85 -6.23
C ILE A 169 4.05 11.28 -6.40
N ARG A 170 3.28 12.10 -7.11
CA ARG A 170 3.58 13.52 -7.31
C ARG A 170 3.80 14.24 -5.98
N ASP A 171 2.93 13.97 -5.01
CA ASP A 171 2.96 14.59 -3.69
C ASP A 171 3.83 13.83 -2.68
N ALA A 172 4.72 12.92 -3.14
CA ALA A 172 5.60 12.21 -2.24
C ALA A 172 6.71 13.14 -1.72
N ASP A 173 6.95 13.12 -0.41
CA ASP A 173 8.03 13.89 0.24
C ASP A 173 9.41 13.59 -0.37
N GLN A 174 9.58 12.37 -0.89
CA GLN A 174 10.79 11.95 -1.58
C GLN A 174 10.48 10.81 -2.56
N ILE A 175 11.08 10.88 -3.73
CA ILE A 175 11.03 9.86 -4.78
C ILE A 175 12.43 9.28 -4.96
N LEU A 176 12.51 7.95 -4.98
CA LEU A 176 13.74 7.19 -5.28
C LEU A 176 13.56 6.48 -6.62
N VAL A 177 14.42 6.79 -7.58
CA VAL A 177 14.44 6.15 -8.90
C VAL A 177 15.44 5.00 -8.86
N LEU A 178 14.94 3.78 -9.04
CA LEU A 178 15.74 2.56 -9.12
C LEU A 178 15.99 2.18 -10.58
N ASP A 179 17.24 1.85 -10.89
CA ASP A 179 17.69 1.29 -12.17
C ASP A 179 18.75 0.22 -11.88
N ASN A 180 18.58 -1.00 -12.42
CA ASN A 180 19.47 -2.14 -12.20
C ASN A 180 19.90 -2.41 -10.74
N GLY A 181 19.00 -2.21 -9.77
CA GLY A 181 19.26 -2.47 -8.36
C GLY A 181 19.93 -1.33 -7.60
N GLU A 182 20.20 -0.20 -8.26
CA GLU A 182 20.80 0.99 -7.66
C GLU A 182 19.81 2.17 -7.65
N ILE A 183 19.94 3.05 -6.66
CA ILE A 183 19.21 4.32 -6.64
C ILE A 183 20.02 5.31 -7.49
N VAL A 184 19.50 5.61 -8.68
CA VAL A 184 20.17 6.50 -9.65
C VAL A 184 19.75 7.95 -9.52
N GLU A 185 18.54 8.22 -9.01
CA GLU A 185 18.05 9.57 -8.75
C GLU A 185 17.23 9.62 -7.45
N ARG A 186 17.27 10.78 -6.78
CA ARG A 186 16.57 11.05 -5.53
C ARG A 186 16.20 12.52 -5.44
N GLY A 187 14.93 12.81 -5.13
CA GLY A 187 14.44 14.18 -4.95
C GLY A 187 12.92 14.24 -4.86
N THR A 188 12.36 15.44 -4.88
CA THR A 188 10.91 15.67 -5.06
C THR A 188 10.52 15.51 -6.54
N HIS A 189 9.21 15.51 -6.82
CA HIS A 189 8.70 15.49 -8.20
C HIS A 189 9.28 16.63 -9.04
N GLU A 190 9.26 17.86 -8.52
CA GLU A 190 9.74 19.04 -9.22
C GLU A 190 11.25 19.01 -9.44
N GLU A 191 12.03 18.60 -8.43
CA GLU A 191 13.48 18.45 -8.53
C GLU A 191 13.86 17.43 -9.61
N LEU A 192 13.21 16.27 -9.60
CA LEU A 192 13.49 15.19 -10.54
C LEU A 192 13.05 15.51 -11.98
N LEU A 193 11.97 16.30 -12.16
CA LEU A 193 11.61 16.83 -13.48
C LEU A 193 12.64 17.83 -13.99
N ALA A 194 13.13 18.73 -13.13
CA ALA A 194 14.12 19.74 -13.49
C ALA A 194 15.48 19.14 -13.85
N LEU A 195 15.85 17.99 -13.27
CA LEU A 195 17.07 17.25 -13.61
C LEU A 195 17.07 16.67 -15.03
N ASP A 196 15.91 16.60 -15.69
CA ASP A 196 15.75 16.00 -17.03
C ASP A 196 16.33 14.57 -17.16
N GLY A 197 16.25 13.81 -16.06
CA GLY A 197 16.84 12.48 -15.94
C GLY A 197 15.91 11.33 -16.32
N ARG A 198 16.18 10.15 -15.77
CA ARG A 198 15.34 8.94 -15.85
C ARG A 198 13.91 9.23 -15.42
N TYR A 199 13.72 9.96 -14.31
CA TYR A 199 12.38 10.32 -13.85
C TYR A 199 11.60 11.15 -14.87
N ALA A 200 12.20 12.24 -15.37
CA ALA A 200 11.57 13.11 -16.37
C ALA A 200 11.24 12.36 -17.67
N ASN A 201 12.10 11.43 -18.08
CA ASN A 201 11.82 10.57 -19.23
C ASN A 201 10.63 9.64 -19.00
N MET A 202 10.53 8.99 -17.83
CA MET A 202 9.35 8.20 -17.47
C MET A 202 8.08 9.05 -17.47
N HIS A 203 8.15 10.29 -16.98
CA HIS A 203 7.02 11.23 -16.97
C HIS A 203 6.49 11.52 -18.37
N ARG A 204 7.39 11.93 -19.29
CA ARG A 204 7.02 12.21 -20.69
C ARG A 204 6.42 11.00 -21.41
N MET A 205 6.86 9.80 -21.07
CA MET A 205 6.31 8.58 -21.66
C MET A 205 4.89 8.30 -21.18
N GLN A 206 4.56 8.61 -19.92
CA GLN A 206 3.24 8.40 -19.35
C GLN A 206 2.23 9.49 -19.75
N GLU A 207 2.66 10.73 -19.99
CA GLU A 207 1.79 11.81 -20.50
C GLU A 207 1.35 11.62 -21.97
N LYS A 208 2.04 10.77 -22.74
CA LYS A 208 1.74 10.51 -24.15
C LYS A 208 0.71 9.40 -24.36
N ILE A 209 0.24 8.77 -23.29
CA ILE A 209 -0.76 7.68 -23.27
C ILE A 209 -2.08 8.26 -22.78
#